data_AF-A0A1S9I3F7-F1
#
_entry.id   AF-A0A1S9I3F7-F1
#
_cell.length_a   1.000
_cell.length_b   1.000
_cell.length_c   1.000
_cell.angle_alpha   90.00
_cell.angle_beta   90.00
_cell.angle_gamma   90.00
#
_symmetry.space_group_name_H-M   'P 1'
#
loop_
_entity.id
_entity.type
_entity.pdbx_description
1 polymer ?
#
loop_
_entity_poly.entity_id
_entity_poly.type
_entity_poly.pdbx_seq_one_letter_code
_entity_poly.pdbx_strand_id
1 'polypeptide(L)'
;MDLSKVYVAIGGPSNMDYADLLSCAPLAAISKSPILLVPTTRQIPKSLTDFAYDNLENNTNIIAIGGKAILPNYKINSIVPEK
;
A
#
# COMPACT_ATOMS: atom_id res chain seq x y z
N MET A 1 1.90 -16.43 0.33
CA MET A 1 1.74 -15.00 0.63
C MET A 1 0.30 -14.81 1.06
N ASP A 2 0.07 -14.16 2.20
CA ASP A 2 -1.27 -13.96 2.76
C ASP A 2 -1.82 -12.60 2.31
N LEU A 3 -2.92 -12.63 1.56
CA LEU A 3 -3.59 -11.45 0.98
C LEU A 3 -4.80 -10.99 1.82
N SER A 4 -5.05 -11.62 2.97
CA SER A 4 -6.08 -11.14 3.92
C SER A 4 -5.71 -9.81 4.56
N LYS A 5 -4.41 -9.47 4.57
CA LYS A 5 -3.86 -8.19 5.02
C LYS A 5 -2.91 -7.65 3.98
N VAL A 6 -2.96 -6.34 3.78
CA VAL A 6 -2.07 -5.62 2.87
C VAL A 6 -1.63 -4.35 3.55
N TYR A 7 -0.33 -4.11 3.61
CA TYR A 7 0.19 -2.82 4.09
C TYR A 7 0.38 -1.89 2.90
N VAL A 8 0.06 -0.61 3.09
CA VAL A 8 0.22 0.41 2.07
C VAL A 8 1.12 1.49 2.63
N ALA A 9 2.25 1.73 1.98
CA ALA A 9 3.21 2.75 2.38
C ALA A 9 3.57 3.61 1.18
N ILE A 10 4.13 4.78 1.46
CA ILE A 10 4.68 5.63 0.42
C ILE A 10 6.03 5.07 -0.06
N GLY A 11 6.32 5.28 -1.34
CA GLY A 11 7.63 5.09 -1.94
C GLY A 11 7.87 6.18 -2.99
N GLY A 12 8.97 6.89 -2.89
CA GLY A 12 9.26 8.04 -3.75
C GLY A 12 10.73 8.12 -4.13
N PRO A 13 11.13 9.13 -4.93
CA PRO A 13 12.51 9.27 -5.36
C PRO A 13 13.46 9.60 -4.21
N SER A 14 12.95 10.04 -3.06
CA SER A 14 13.76 10.40 -1.89
C SER A 14 13.89 9.20 -0.96
N ASN A 15 15.08 9.01 -0.38
CA ASN A 15 15.32 8.01 0.66
C ASN A 15 14.39 8.17 1.89
N MET A 16 13.99 9.40 2.22
CA MET A 16 13.04 9.68 3.30
C MET A 16 11.64 9.15 3.03
N ASP A 17 11.25 8.99 1.76
CA ASP A 17 9.93 8.51 1.36
C ASP A 17 9.73 7.02 1.70
N TYR A 18 10.77 6.32 2.15
CA TYR A 18 10.72 4.90 2.52
C TYR A 18 10.81 4.64 4.02
N ALA A 19 10.93 5.68 4.87
CA ALA A 19 11.09 5.49 6.31
C ALA A 19 9.94 4.67 6.93
N ASP A 20 8.71 5.02 6.56
CA ASP A 20 7.49 4.32 6.97
C ASP A 20 7.47 2.86 6.50
N LEU A 21 7.83 2.63 5.23
CA LEU A 21 7.96 1.29 4.66
C LEU A 21 8.96 0.43 5.44
N LEU A 22 10.17 0.96 5.67
CA LEU A 22 11.25 0.22 6.31
C LEU A 22 10.89 -0.14 7.76
N SER A 23 10.24 0.77 8.47
CA SER A 23 9.74 0.51 9.83
C SER A 23 8.64 -0.55 9.87
N CYS A 24 7.83 -0.66 8.80
CA CYS A 24 6.76 -1.65 8.68
C CYS A 24 7.23 -3.02 8.15
N ALA A 25 8.42 -3.11 7.54
CA ALA A 25 8.89 -4.35 6.91
C ALA A 25 8.84 -5.58 7.84
N PRO A 26 9.25 -5.51 9.12
CA PRO A 26 9.12 -6.65 10.04
C PRO A 26 7.66 -7.05 10.31
N LEU A 27 6.76 -6.07 10.42
CA LEU A 27 5.34 -6.32 10.68
C LEU A 27 4.69 -7.07 9.51
N ALA A 28 4.99 -6.65 8.28
CA ALA A 28 4.52 -7.34 7.07
C ALA A 28 5.11 -8.74 6.93
N ALA A 29 6.38 -8.92 7.30
CA ALA A 29 7.04 -10.23 7.29
C ALA A 29 6.37 -11.21 8.28
N ILE A 30 6.04 -10.75 9.50
CA ILE A 30 5.35 -11.57 10.52
C ILE A 30 3.98 -12.04 10.02
N SER A 31 3.21 -11.15 9.38
CA SER A 31 1.90 -11.53 8.82
C SER A 31 1.98 -12.18 7.43
N LYS A 32 3.18 -12.36 6.87
CA LYS A 32 3.41 -12.90 5.52
C LYS A 32 2.64 -12.14 4.43
N SER A 33 2.43 -10.85 4.64
CA SER A 33 1.59 -9.97 3.82
C SER A 33 2.42 -9.10 2.87
N PRO A 34 1.88 -8.71 1.70
CA PRO A 34 2.50 -7.68 0.87
C PRO A 34 2.61 -6.34 1.57
N ILE A 35 3.58 -5.56 1.09
CA ILE A 35 3.55 -4.11 1.18
C ILE A 35 3.40 -3.54 -0.24
N LEU A 36 2.36 -2.74 -0.44
CA LEU A 36 2.13 -1.98 -1.65
C LEU A 36 2.74 -0.59 -1.52
N LEU A 37 3.61 -0.24 -2.47
CA LEU A 37 4.26 1.07 -2.53
C LEU A 37 3.47 2.01 -3.41
N VAL A 38 3.00 3.09 -2.81
CA VAL A 38 2.26 4.14 -3.50
C VAL A 38 3.20 5.30 -3.78
N PRO A 39 3.28 5.79 -5.02
CA PRO A 39 4.16 6.90 -5.33
C PRO A 39 3.75 8.17 -4.58
N THR A 40 4.72 9.04 -4.32
CA THR A 40 4.47 10.41 -3.83
C THR A 40 3.63 11.22 -4.82
N THR A 41 3.77 10.95 -6.12
CA THR A 41 3.01 11.60 -7.19
C THR A 41 1.52 11.28 -7.12
N ARG A 42 0.69 12.11 -7.76
CA ARG A 42 -0.77 11.91 -7.79
C ARG A 42 -1.18 10.68 -8.60
N GLN A 43 -0.38 10.31 -9.61
CA GLN A 43 -0.70 9.23 -10.53
C GLN A 43 -0.25 7.89 -9.94
N ILE A 44 -1.19 6.95 -9.82
CA ILE A 44 -0.90 5.59 -9.39
C ILE A 44 -0.53 4.75 -10.62
N PRO A 45 0.56 3.96 -10.58
CA PRO A 45 0.96 3.12 -11.70
C PRO A 45 -0.11 2.07 -11.96
N LYS A 46 -0.44 1.85 -13.24
CA LYS A 46 -1.44 0.85 -13.63
C LYS A 46 -1.10 -0.55 -13.12
N SER A 47 0.18 -0.92 -13.08
CA SER A 47 0.62 -2.21 -12.52
C SER A 47 0.23 -2.40 -11.05
N LEU A 48 0.20 -1.31 -10.26
CA LEU A 48 -0.21 -1.37 -8.86
C LEU A 48 -1.71 -1.56 -8.73
N THR A 49 -2.49 -0.82 -9.53
CA THR A 49 -3.95 -0.99 -9.55
C THR A 49 -4.33 -2.37 -10.06
N ASP A 50 -3.72 -2.84 -11.16
CA ASP A 50 -3.99 -4.16 -11.73
C ASP A 50 -3.67 -5.26 -10.70
N PHE A 51 -2.52 -5.18 -10.03
CA PHE A 51 -2.21 -6.12 -8.93
C PHE A 51 -3.29 -6.09 -7.84
N ALA A 52 -3.73 -4.89 -7.43
CA ALA A 52 -4.73 -4.76 -6.39
C ALA A 52 -6.09 -5.32 -6.83
N TYR A 53 -6.52 -5.04 -8.07
CA TYR A 53 -7.76 -5.57 -8.64
C TYR A 53 -7.71 -7.08 -8.81
N ASP A 54 -6.56 -7.66 -9.18
CA ASP A 54 -6.46 -9.09 -9.43
C ASP A 54 -6.36 -9.93 -8.15
N ASN A 55 -5.81 -9.35 -7.07
CA ASN A 55 -5.41 -10.10 -5.87
C ASN A 55 -6.16 -9.70 -4.59
N LEU A 56 -6.74 -8.49 -4.51
CA LEU A 56 -7.43 -8.05 -3.30
C LEU A 56 -8.93 -8.34 -3.42
N GLU A 57 -9.50 -8.77 -2.29
CA GLU A 57 -10.93 -9.01 -2.12
C GLU A 57 -11.52 -7.96 -1.18
N ASN A 58 -12.86 -7.85 -1.13
CA ASN A 58 -13.54 -6.90 -0.25
C ASN A 58 -13.25 -7.12 1.25
N ASN A 59 -12.87 -8.34 1.62
CA ASN A 59 -12.53 -8.71 2.99
C ASN A 59 -11.04 -8.46 3.32
N THR A 60 -10.23 -8.04 2.35
CA THR A 60 -8.82 -7.72 2.57
C THR A 60 -8.71 -6.51 3.49
N ASN A 61 -8.00 -6.68 4.60
CA ASN A 61 -7.72 -5.61 5.52
C ASN A 61 -6.53 -4.76 5.03
N ILE A 62 -6.82 -3.54 4.61
CA ILE A 62 -5.84 -2.60 4.06
C ILE A 62 -5.36 -1.68 5.18
N ILE A 63 -4.06 -1.77 5.50
CA ILE A 63 -3.44 -1.04 6.59
C ILE A 63 -2.51 0.02 6.00
N ALA A 64 -2.91 1.29 6.09
CA ALA A 64 -2.09 2.40 5.66
C ALA A 64 -1.01 2.72 6.72
N ILE A 65 0.24 2.83 6.28
CA ILE A 65 1.40 3.19 7.10
C ILE A 65 1.88 4.57 6.66
N GLY A 66 1.83 5.52 7.58
CA GLY A 66 2.21 6.90 7.35
C GLY A 66 1.08 7.89 7.58
N GLY A 67 1.40 9.18 7.50
CA GLY A 67 0.45 10.26 7.74
C GLY A 67 -0.45 10.56 6.53
N LYS A 68 -1.65 11.09 6.79
CA LYS A 68 -2.59 11.56 5.76
C LYS A 68 -2.02 12.64 4.83
N ALA A 69 -0.97 13.36 5.27
CA ALA A 69 -0.29 14.38 4.46
C ALA A 69 0.39 13.79 3.22
N ILE A 70 0.96 12.58 3.35
CA ILE A 70 1.72 11.88 2.30
C ILE A 70 0.92 10.74 1.67
N LEU A 71 0.02 10.13 2.46
CA LEU A 71 -0.87 9.05 2.04
C LEU A 71 -2.35 9.44 2.29
N PRO A 72 -2.90 10.35 1.49
CA PRO A 72 -4.28 10.81 1.64
C PRO A 72 -5.30 9.76 1.23
N ASN A 73 -6.51 9.82 1.80
CA ASN A 73 -7.57 8.83 1.60
C ASN A 73 -7.89 8.56 0.11
N TYR A 74 -7.84 9.58 -0.75
CA TYR A 74 -8.14 9.39 -2.18
C TYR A 74 -7.17 8.41 -2.86
N LYS A 75 -5.90 8.34 -2.42
CA LYS A 75 -4.93 7.38 -2.96
C LYS A 75 -5.24 5.96 -2.50
N ILE A 76 -5.63 5.80 -1.23
CA ILE A 76 -6.06 4.50 -0.69
C ILE A 76 -7.28 3.99 -1.47
N ASN A 77 -8.31 4.83 -1.61
CA ASN A 77 -9.54 4.49 -2.31
C ASN A 77 -9.32 4.17 -3.81
N SER A 78 -8.25 4.67 -4.42
CA SER A 78 -7.90 4.35 -5.80
C SER A 78 -7.25 2.96 -5.98
N ILE A 79 -6.84 2.33 -4.87
CA ILE A 79 -6.19 1.01 -4.86
C ILE A 79 -7.16 -0.06 -4.33
N VAL A 80 -8.11 0.31 -3.47
CA VAL A 80 -9.12 -0.61 -2.97
C VAL A 80 -10.10 -0.95 -4.09
N PRO A 81 -10.18 -2.22 -4.55
CA PRO A 81 -11.21 -2.61 -5.50
C PRO A 81 -12.57 -2.62 -4.79
N GLU A 82 -13.57 -1.97 -5.38
CA GLU A 82 -14.99 -2.19 -5.04
C GLU A 82 -15.48 -3.39 -5.86
N LYS A 83 -15.40 -4.60 -5.30
CA LYS A 83 -15.96 -5.82 -5.93
C LYS A 83 -17.28 -6.25 -5.29
#